data_AF-A0A6G0W8D7-F1
#
_entry.id   AF-A0A6G0W8D7-F1
#
_cell.length_a   1.000
_cell.length_b   1.000
_cell.length_c   1.000
_cell.angle_alpha   90.00
_cell.angle_beta   90.00
_cell.angle_gamma   90.00
#
_symmetry.space_group_name_H-M   'P 1'
#
loop_
_entity.id
_entity.type
_entity.pdbx_description
1 polymer ?
#
loop_
_entity_poly.entity_id
_entity_poly.type
_entity_poly.pdbx_seq_one_letter_code
_entity_poly.pdbx_strand_id
1 'polypeptide(L)'
;MEANLSLPRVEFPSHNDFFRVEVALTKKDVPMRIWMESKESKAQWECVVKDFKEHLGKGVTHHLPSNVILTSLQDGLSSMDHDVEEEMEVDGCDVDLTESQDGHLNLELNLKAFRSLEVKYDFDMKPMKIEKVDILEAKIRDLEEDKIPAFLFVSSTEAVNQDEDIVWDEESSSNEDFFELSEDMTELRLESTRRVSFSAGG
;
A
#
# COMPACT_ATOMS: atom_id res chain seq x y z
N MET A 1 -0.36 20.26 3.62
CA MET A 1 -0.33 19.88 2.19
C MET A 1 -1.11 18.59 2.13
N GLU A 2 -2.21 18.54 1.40
CA GLU A 2 -3.02 17.30 1.29
C GLU A 2 -2.41 16.39 0.22
N ALA A 3 -2.41 15.08 0.47
CA ALA A 3 -1.96 14.09 -0.51
C ALA A 3 -2.90 14.14 -1.73
N ASN A 4 -2.34 14.31 -2.92
CA ASN A 4 -3.11 14.26 -4.17
C ASN A 4 -3.12 12.83 -4.74
N LEU A 5 -2.18 12.00 -4.32
CA LEU A 5 -2.14 10.56 -4.55
C LEU A 5 -1.62 9.90 -3.27
N SER A 6 -2.30 8.86 -2.82
CA SER A 6 -1.92 8.06 -1.66
C SER A 6 -2.17 6.59 -2.00
N LEU A 7 -1.09 5.85 -2.19
CA LEU A 7 -1.10 4.44 -2.56
C LEU A 7 -0.58 3.62 -1.38
N PRO A 8 -1.39 2.74 -0.79
CA PRO A 8 -0.99 1.99 0.40
C PRO A 8 -0.01 0.87 0.06
N ARG A 9 0.02 0.34 -1.17
CA ARG A 9 0.76 -0.87 -1.49
C ARG A 9 1.28 -0.91 -2.94
N VAL A 10 2.39 -0.22 -3.17
CA VAL A 10 3.10 -0.20 -4.46
C VAL A 10 4.23 -1.22 -4.47
N GLU A 11 4.38 -1.98 -5.56
CA GLU A 11 5.51 -2.89 -5.80
C GLU A 11 6.36 -2.39 -6.98
N PHE A 12 7.66 -2.22 -6.77
CA PHE A 12 8.59 -1.76 -7.81
C PHE A 12 9.34 -2.95 -8.43
N PRO A 13 9.53 -3.00 -9.76
CA PRO A 13 10.19 -4.12 -10.44
C PRO A 13 11.57 -4.49 -9.87
N SER A 14 12.36 -3.50 -9.46
CA SER A 14 13.71 -3.73 -8.93
C SER A 14 13.77 -4.00 -7.42
N HIS A 15 12.65 -4.00 -6.70
CA HIS A 15 12.61 -4.20 -5.24
C HIS A 15 11.64 -5.31 -4.83
N ASN A 16 12.06 -6.13 -3.86
CA ASN A 16 11.23 -7.19 -3.27
C ASN A 16 10.63 -6.72 -1.93
N ASP A 17 9.95 -5.57 -1.94
CA ASP A 17 9.23 -5.00 -0.80
C ASP A 17 8.01 -4.22 -1.30
N PHE A 18 7.00 -4.07 -0.45
CA PHE A 18 5.87 -3.19 -0.70
C PHE A 18 6.13 -1.82 -0.11
N PHE A 19 5.77 -0.79 -0.86
CA PHE A 19 5.96 0.59 -0.44
C PHE A 19 4.62 1.29 -0.31
N ARG A 20 4.49 2.10 0.73
CA ARG A 20 3.47 3.14 0.78
C ARG A 20 4.03 4.37 0.08
N VAL A 21 3.25 4.94 -0.83
CA VAL A 21 3.68 6.10 -1.63
C VAL A 21 2.66 7.22 -1.49
N GLU A 22 3.14 8.40 -1.15
CA GLU A 22 2.34 9.62 -1.15
C GLU A 22 2.94 10.67 -2.08
N VAL A 23 2.09 11.27 -2.92
CA VAL A 23 2.44 12.45 -3.70
C VAL A 23 1.56 13.60 -3.23
N ALA A 24 2.16 14.60 -2.58
CA ALA A 24 1.47 15.77 -2.06
C ALA A 24 1.82 17.01 -2.90
N LEU A 25 0.79 17.70 -3.40
CA LEU A 25 0.94 18.93 -4.17
C LEU A 25 0.58 20.14 -3.30
N THR A 26 1.33 21.24 -3.47
CA THR A 26 0.95 22.52 -2.83
C THR A 26 -0.21 23.20 -3.59
N LYS A 27 -0.33 22.94 -4.89
CA LYS A 27 -1.37 23.46 -5.80
C LYS A 27 -1.82 22.38 -6.80
N LYS A 28 -1.47 22.53 -8.08
CA LYS A 28 -1.74 21.58 -9.19
C LYS A 28 -0.47 21.18 -9.95
N ASP A 29 0.68 21.53 -9.40
CA ASP A 29 2.02 21.34 -9.98
C ASP A 29 3.05 21.48 -8.84
N VAL A 30 4.28 21.87 -9.16
CA VAL A 30 5.36 22.20 -8.21
C VAL A 30 5.09 23.45 -7.35
N PRO A 31 5.63 23.52 -6.11
CA PRO A 31 6.40 22.48 -5.45
C PRO A 31 5.54 21.30 -4.99
N MET A 32 6.07 20.10 -5.16
CA MET A 32 5.46 18.85 -4.70
C MET A 32 6.42 18.05 -3.83
N ARG A 33 5.85 17.18 -3.00
CA ARG A 33 6.59 16.22 -2.16
C ARG A 33 6.20 14.82 -2.58
N ILE A 34 7.21 14.01 -2.88
CA ILE A 34 7.09 12.56 -2.99
C ILE A 34 7.60 11.99 -1.67
N TRP A 35 6.83 11.13 -1.04
CA TRP A 35 7.20 10.43 0.18
C TRP A 35 6.95 8.94 0.02
N MET A 36 7.85 8.15 0.56
CA MET A 36 7.80 6.69 0.49
C MET A 36 8.13 6.07 1.83
N GLU A 37 7.47 4.98 2.15
CA GLU A 37 7.76 4.13 3.32
C GLU A 37 7.81 2.66 2.89
N SER A 38 8.87 1.98 3.30
CA SER A 38 9.00 0.52 3.17
C SER A 38 8.07 -0.17 4.17
N LYS A 39 7.20 -1.08 3.70
CA LYS A 39 6.31 -1.84 4.59
C LYS A 39 7.09 -2.85 5.43
N GLU A 40 8.17 -3.42 4.93
CA GLU A 40 9.01 -4.35 5.69
C GLU A 40 9.86 -3.64 6.77
N SER A 41 10.70 -2.69 6.36
CA SER A 41 11.72 -2.09 7.22
C SER A 41 11.23 -0.87 8.01
N LYS A 42 10.12 -0.27 7.57
CA LYS A 42 9.61 1.04 8.04
C LYS A 42 10.55 2.21 7.79
N ALA A 43 11.59 2.05 6.98
CA ALA A 43 12.39 3.17 6.53
C ALA A 43 11.56 4.09 5.61
N GLN A 44 11.85 5.39 5.66
CA GLN A 44 11.11 6.43 4.97
C GLN A 44 12.06 7.33 4.21
N TRP A 45 11.59 7.81 3.06
CA TRP A 45 12.34 8.73 2.22
C TRP A 45 11.43 9.83 1.69
N GLU A 46 12.03 11.00 1.44
CA GLU A 46 11.33 12.12 0.82
C GLU A 46 12.14 12.78 -0.29
N CYS A 47 11.42 13.25 -1.31
CA CYS A 47 11.95 14.16 -2.32
C CYS A 47 11.00 15.36 -2.48
N VAL A 48 11.55 16.57 -2.41
CA VAL A 48 10.80 17.81 -2.65
C VAL A 48 11.20 18.36 -4.02
N VAL A 49 10.28 18.27 -4.97
CA VAL A 49 10.49 18.72 -6.34
C VAL A 49 10.02 20.17 -6.46
N LYS A 50 10.96 21.08 -6.74
CA LYS A 50 10.68 22.51 -6.98
C LYS A 50 10.67 22.84 -8.46
N ASP A 51 11.52 22.18 -9.24
CA ASP A 51 11.60 22.26 -10.70
C ASP A 51 12.02 20.89 -11.25
N PHE A 52 11.23 20.32 -12.14
CA PHE A 52 11.53 19.03 -12.78
C PHE A 52 12.85 19.03 -13.58
N LYS A 53 13.35 20.20 -13.97
CA LYS A 53 14.65 20.31 -14.66
C LYS A 53 15.82 19.93 -13.78
N GLU A 54 15.70 20.07 -12.47
CA GLU A 54 16.75 19.68 -11.50
C GLU A 54 16.90 18.15 -11.42
N HIS A 55 15.89 17.41 -11.89
CA HIS A 55 15.80 15.96 -11.87
C HIS A 55 16.15 15.32 -13.24
N LEU A 56 16.56 16.11 -14.23
CA LEU A 56 16.99 15.59 -15.52
C LEU A 56 18.45 15.10 -15.46
N GLY A 57 18.71 14.01 -16.18
CA GLY A 57 20.07 13.53 -16.42
C GLY A 57 20.96 14.60 -17.04
N LYS A 58 22.25 14.59 -16.68
CA LYS A 58 23.25 15.56 -17.16
C LYS A 58 23.31 15.55 -18.70
N GLY A 59 23.11 16.72 -19.31
CA GLY A 59 23.23 16.89 -20.77
C GLY A 59 21.93 16.73 -21.55
N VAL A 60 20.80 16.47 -20.90
CA VAL A 60 19.48 16.48 -21.54
C VAL A 60 18.98 17.91 -21.66
N THR A 61 18.69 18.37 -22.89
CA THR A 61 18.21 19.73 -23.16
C THR A 61 16.70 19.81 -23.38
N HIS A 62 16.06 18.68 -23.67
CA HIS A 62 14.63 18.58 -23.92
C HIS A 62 13.92 18.30 -22.60
N HIS A 63 12.98 19.17 -22.23
CA HIS A 63 12.17 19.01 -21.03
C HIS A 63 10.71 18.92 -21.43
N LEU A 64 9.98 18.03 -20.76
CA LEU A 64 8.54 17.94 -20.93
C LEU A 64 7.86 18.99 -20.04
N PRO A 65 6.62 19.40 -20.38
CA PRO A 65 5.82 20.23 -19.50
C PRO A 65 5.60 19.55 -18.14
N SER A 66 5.65 20.31 -17.04
CA SER A 66 5.52 19.79 -15.67
C SER A 66 4.25 18.94 -15.47
N ASN A 67 3.13 19.36 -16.05
CA ASN A 67 1.88 18.62 -15.95
C ASN A 67 1.95 17.23 -16.58
N VAL A 68 2.68 17.08 -17.69
CA VAL A 68 2.88 15.79 -18.35
C VAL A 68 3.72 14.87 -17.46
N ILE A 69 4.80 15.40 -16.89
CA ILE A 69 5.67 14.65 -15.98
C ILE A 69 4.89 14.21 -14.75
N LEU A 70 4.13 15.12 -14.15
CA LEU A 70 3.33 14.85 -12.96
C LEU A 70 2.24 13.80 -13.23
N THR A 71 1.46 13.94 -14.31
CA THR A 71 0.43 12.96 -14.64
C THR A 71 1.06 11.60 -14.91
N SER A 72 2.14 11.53 -15.69
CA SER A 72 2.80 10.26 -15.98
C SER A 72 3.39 9.61 -14.71
N LEU A 73 3.95 10.39 -13.79
CA LEU A 73 4.39 9.89 -12.50
C LEU A 73 3.23 9.28 -11.69
N GLN A 74 2.11 10.01 -11.59
CA GLN A 74 0.94 9.55 -10.84
C GLN A 74 0.30 8.31 -11.47
N ASP A 75 0.16 8.30 -12.79
CA ASP A 75 -0.41 7.17 -13.54
C ASP A 75 0.51 5.95 -13.45
N GLY A 76 1.82 6.15 -13.62
CA GLY A 76 2.82 5.10 -13.48
C GLY A 76 2.80 4.48 -12.08
N LEU A 77 2.87 5.29 -11.03
CA LEU A 77 2.76 4.79 -9.65
C LEU A 77 1.43 4.08 -9.37
N SER A 78 0.32 4.60 -9.89
CA SER A 78 -1.01 3.99 -9.68
C SER A 78 -1.14 2.64 -10.38
N SER A 79 -0.48 2.45 -11.53
CA SER A 79 -0.46 1.15 -12.23
C SER A 79 0.31 0.07 -11.47
N MET A 80 1.13 0.46 -10.50
CA MET A 80 1.95 -0.42 -9.67
C MET A 80 1.31 -0.69 -8.30
N ASP A 81 0.13 -0.12 -8.03
CA ASP A 81 -0.59 -0.34 -6.78
C ASP A 81 -1.25 -1.73 -6.82
N HIS A 82 -0.85 -2.58 -5.88
CA HIS A 82 -1.25 -3.99 -5.81
C HIS A 82 -2.74 -4.16 -5.46
N ASP A 83 -3.37 -3.13 -4.89
CA ASP A 83 -4.79 -3.18 -4.51
C ASP A 83 -5.74 -2.84 -5.68
N VAL A 84 -5.21 -2.51 -6.87
CA VAL A 84 -6.02 -2.24 -8.07
C VAL A 84 -6.38 -3.57 -8.75
N GLU A 85 -7.69 -3.84 -8.88
CA GLU A 85 -8.21 -5.10 -9.44
C GLU A 85 -7.99 -5.23 -10.96
N GLU A 86 -7.81 -4.12 -11.67
CA GLU A 86 -7.56 -4.09 -13.13
C GLU A 86 -6.17 -3.52 -13.43
N GLU A 87 -5.32 -4.34 -14.05
CA GLU A 87 -4.00 -3.91 -14.54
C GLU A 87 -4.17 -2.75 -15.54
N MET A 88 -3.71 -1.56 -15.15
CA MET A 88 -3.66 -0.40 -16.05
C MET A 88 -2.31 -0.39 -16.76
N GLU A 89 -2.26 -0.84 -18.01
CA GLU A 89 -1.05 -0.64 -18.83
C GLU A 89 -0.92 0.83 -19.23
N VAL A 90 0.08 1.52 -18.66
CA VAL A 90 0.44 2.89 -19.06
C VAL A 90 1.49 2.81 -20.17
N ASP A 91 1.07 2.93 -21.43
CA ASP A 91 2.01 2.92 -22.56
C ASP A 91 2.99 4.10 -22.48
N GLY A 92 4.28 3.81 -22.62
CA GLY A 92 5.35 4.80 -22.65
C GLY A 92 5.70 5.44 -21.30
N CYS A 93 5.24 4.90 -20.18
CA CYS A 93 5.68 5.28 -18.84
C CYS A 93 6.25 4.07 -18.12
N ASP A 94 7.45 4.21 -17.57
CA ASP A 94 8.10 3.18 -16.77
C ASP A 94 8.63 3.82 -15.49
N VAL A 95 8.27 3.24 -14.36
CA VAL A 95 8.62 3.73 -13.03
C VAL A 95 9.30 2.61 -12.27
N ASP A 96 10.47 2.90 -11.73
CA ASP A 96 11.23 1.93 -10.95
C ASP A 96 11.99 2.63 -9.82
N LEU A 97 12.50 1.84 -8.89
CA LEU A 97 13.24 2.31 -7.74
C LEU A 97 14.63 1.68 -7.76
N THR A 98 15.66 2.50 -7.50
CA THR A 98 17.05 2.02 -7.45
C THR A 98 17.74 2.50 -6.18
N GLU A 99 18.61 1.68 -5.63
CA GLU A 99 19.45 2.08 -4.50
C GLU A 99 20.54 3.04 -4.96
N SER A 100 20.68 4.15 -4.23
CA SER A 100 21.73 5.14 -4.44
C SER A 100 22.74 5.12 -3.28
N GLN A 101 23.72 6.03 -3.30
CA GLN A 101 24.71 6.14 -2.24
C GLN A 101 24.06 6.66 -0.94
N ASP A 102 24.72 6.41 0.19
CA ASP A 102 24.34 6.94 1.51
C ASP A 102 22.94 6.53 2.01
N GLY A 103 22.38 5.42 1.52
CA GLY A 103 21.06 4.93 1.91
C GLY A 103 19.91 5.73 1.29
N HIS A 104 20.20 6.54 0.28
CA HIS A 104 19.19 7.18 -0.56
C HIS A 104 18.57 6.16 -1.51
N LEU A 105 17.34 6.42 -1.89
CA LEU A 105 16.69 5.76 -3.02
C LEU A 105 16.60 6.75 -4.18
N ASN A 106 16.63 6.24 -5.40
CA ASN A 106 16.38 7.04 -6.59
C ASN A 106 15.13 6.49 -7.26
N LEU A 107 14.06 7.29 -7.25
CA LEU A 107 12.84 6.97 -7.98
C LEU A 107 13.03 7.43 -9.42
N GLU A 108 13.01 6.48 -10.34
CA GLU A 108 13.28 6.69 -11.75
C GLU A 108 11.96 6.73 -12.52
N LEU A 109 11.76 7.81 -13.29
CA LEU A 109 10.63 7.93 -14.20
C LEU A 109 11.15 8.03 -15.64
N ASN A 110 10.90 6.98 -16.41
CA ASN A 110 11.27 6.87 -17.82
C ASN A 110 10.04 7.13 -18.70
N LEU A 111 10.06 8.23 -19.45
CA LEU A 111 8.98 8.61 -20.36
C LEU A 111 9.39 8.42 -21.81
N LYS A 112 8.65 7.59 -22.53
CA LYS A 112 8.84 7.31 -23.96
C LYS A 112 7.71 7.98 -24.74
N ALA A 113 8.02 9.13 -25.33
CA ALA A 113 7.10 9.89 -26.18
C ALA A 113 7.53 9.86 -27.65
N PHE A 114 6.58 10.01 -28.57
CA PHE A 114 6.85 10.23 -30.01
C PHE A 114 7.85 9.25 -30.67
N ARG A 115 7.68 7.93 -30.45
CA ARG A 115 8.45 6.81 -31.04
C ARG A 115 9.98 6.84 -30.88
N SER A 116 10.57 7.89 -30.33
CA SER A 116 12.02 8.11 -30.30
C SER A 116 12.50 9.04 -29.20
N LEU A 117 11.60 9.78 -28.53
CA LEU A 117 11.98 10.65 -27.43
C LEU A 117 11.86 9.87 -26.13
N GLU A 118 13.00 9.55 -25.54
CA GLU A 118 13.10 8.96 -24.22
C GLU A 118 13.67 10.00 -23.27
N VAL A 119 12.95 10.30 -22.20
CA VAL A 119 13.37 11.26 -21.17
C VAL A 119 13.26 10.58 -19.82
N LYS A 120 14.38 10.57 -19.10
CA LYS A 120 14.48 10.02 -17.75
C LYS A 120 14.55 11.15 -16.73
N TYR A 121 13.76 11.02 -15.66
CA TYR A 121 13.80 11.86 -14.47
C TYR A 121 14.22 11.02 -13.26
N ASP A 122 15.19 11.55 -12.52
CA ASP A 122 15.77 10.93 -11.33
C ASP A 122 15.39 11.75 -10.09
N PHE A 123 14.55 11.18 -9.24
CA PHE A 123 14.13 11.80 -7.99
C PHE A 123 14.96 11.22 -6.84
N ASP A 124 15.94 12.01 -6.37
CA ASP A 124 16.76 11.68 -5.20
C ASP A 124 15.91 11.70 -3.91
N MET A 125 15.55 10.52 -3.44
CA MET A 125 14.75 10.28 -2.25
C MET A 125 15.67 10.19 -1.03
N LYS A 126 15.63 11.23 -0.20
CA LYS A 126 16.52 11.36 0.95
C LYS A 126 15.98 10.58 2.14
N PRO A 127 16.82 9.78 2.83
CA PRO A 127 16.39 9.03 4.00
C PRO A 127 15.95 9.98 5.10
N MET A 128 14.81 9.68 5.70
CA MET A 128 14.26 10.43 6.83
C MET A 128 14.70 9.77 8.12
N LYS A 129 15.01 10.58 9.12
CA LYS A 129 15.23 10.08 10.48
C LYS A 129 13.88 9.83 11.12
N ILE A 130 13.61 8.58 11.46
CA ILE A 130 12.35 8.14 12.05
C ILE A 130 12.58 7.82 13.52
N GLU A 131 11.69 8.27 14.40
CA GLU A 131 11.73 7.91 15.81
C GLU A 131 11.05 6.55 16.05
N LYS A 132 11.40 5.89 17.15
CA LYS A 132 10.82 4.58 17.48
C LYS A 132 9.29 4.63 17.62
N VAL A 133 8.75 5.78 18.03
CA VAL A 133 7.31 6.00 18.16
C VAL A 133 6.65 5.98 16.78
N ASP A 134 7.22 6.69 15.82
CA ASP A 134 6.71 6.72 14.45
C ASP A 134 6.74 5.32 13.79
N ILE A 135 7.76 4.51 14.08
CA ILE A 135 7.81 3.10 13.62
C ILE A 135 6.66 2.29 14.20
N LEU A 136 6.33 2.49 15.49
CA LEU A 136 5.21 1.79 16.12
C LEU A 136 3.88 2.23 15.54
N GLU A 137 3.70 3.53 15.29
CA GLU A 137 2.51 4.07 14.64
C GLU A 137 2.36 3.52 13.21
N ALA A 138 3.45 3.43 12.45
CA ALA A 138 3.45 2.82 11.11
C ALA A 138 3.06 1.34 11.16
N LYS A 139 3.56 0.60 12.15
CA LYS A 139 3.17 -0.81 12.33
C LYS A 139 1.71 -0.98 12.74
N ILE A 140 1.17 -0.12 13.60
CA ILE A 140 -0.25 -0.14 13.98
C ILE A 140 -1.11 0.14 12.75
N ARG A 141 -0.75 1.16 11.96
CA ARG A 141 -1.47 1.50 10.72
C ARG A 141 -1.51 0.33 9.74
N ASP A 142 -0.37 -0.33 9.56
CA ASP A 142 -0.31 -1.50 8.68
C ASP A 142 -1.16 -2.67 9.19
N LEU A 143 -1.21 -2.91 10.50
CA LEU A 143 -2.12 -3.91 11.08
C LEU A 143 -3.61 -3.55 10.90
N GLU A 144 -3.93 -2.25 10.95
CA GLU A 144 -5.29 -1.76 10.69
C GLU A 144 -5.67 -1.91 9.20
N GLU A 145 -4.72 -1.66 8.29
CA GLU A 145 -4.92 -1.77 6.83
C GLU A 145 -4.98 -3.20 6.30
N ASP A 146 -4.17 -4.11 6.86
CA ASP A 146 -4.16 -5.53 6.49
C ASP A 146 -5.44 -6.27 6.91
N LYS A 147 -6.40 -5.53 7.50
CA LYS A 147 -7.69 -6.01 8.00
C LYS A 147 -7.52 -7.24 8.87
N ILE A 148 -7.48 -6.97 10.18
CA ILE A 148 -8.31 -7.77 11.08
C ILE A 148 -9.70 -7.85 10.41
N PRO A 149 -10.18 -9.03 9.99
CA PRO A 149 -11.53 -9.14 9.46
C PRO A 149 -12.48 -8.53 10.50
N ALA A 150 -13.59 -7.94 10.06
CA ALA A 150 -14.56 -7.21 10.89
C ALA A 150 -15.26 -8.06 12.00
N PHE A 151 -14.60 -9.11 12.52
CA PHE A 151 -15.13 -10.14 13.39
C PHE A 151 -14.70 -10.02 14.87
N LEU A 152 -13.97 -8.98 15.28
CA LEU A 152 -13.61 -8.77 16.68
C LEU A 152 -14.06 -7.41 17.21
N PHE A 153 -15.29 -7.00 16.88
CA PHE A 153 -16.01 -6.09 17.76
C PHE A 153 -16.67 -6.91 18.86
N VAL A 154 -15.92 -7.27 19.90
CA VAL A 154 -16.54 -7.66 21.17
C VAL A 154 -17.09 -6.37 21.77
N SER A 155 -18.36 -6.07 21.50
CA SER A 155 -19.05 -5.06 22.31
C SER A 155 -19.21 -5.65 23.71
N SER A 156 -18.48 -5.13 24.68
CA SER A 156 -18.86 -5.30 26.07
C SER A 156 -20.10 -4.45 26.29
N THR A 157 -21.29 -5.04 26.08
CA THR A 157 -22.51 -4.45 26.60
C THR A 157 -22.50 -4.69 28.10
N GLU A 158 -22.24 -3.62 28.85
CA GLU A 158 -22.35 -3.61 30.31
C GLU A 158 -23.70 -4.20 30.71
N ALA A 159 -23.64 -5.23 31.56
CA ALA A 159 -24.80 -5.87 32.13
C ALA A 159 -25.68 -4.85 32.87
N VAL A 160 -26.93 -4.71 32.45
CA VAL A 160 -28.00 -4.21 33.31
C VAL A 160 -28.92 -5.40 33.61
N ASN A 161 -28.89 -5.80 34.88
CA ASN A 161 -29.63 -6.92 35.46
C ASN A 161 -31.13 -6.88 35.14
N GLN A 162 -31.67 -8.01 34.68
CA GLN A 162 -32.77 -8.75 35.34
C GLN A 162 -32.94 -10.13 34.67
N ASP A 163 -33.23 -11.14 35.48
CA ASP A 163 -33.31 -12.57 35.16
C ASP A 163 -34.08 -12.91 33.86
N GLU A 164 -33.39 -12.97 32.73
CA GLU A 164 -33.88 -13.66 31.52
C GLU A 164 -32.76 -14.53 30.96
N ASP A 165 -33.07 -15.82 30.74
CA ASP A 165 -32.20 -16.81 30.14
C ASP A 165 -31.62 -16.26 28.83
N ILE A 166 -30.28 -16.26 28.71
CA ILE A 166 -29.59 -15.91 27.49
C ILE A 166 -29.90 -17.00 26.46
N VAL A 167 -30.89 -16.74 25.60
CA VAL A 167 -31.17 -17.55 24.42
C VAL A 167 -30.22 -17.10 23.32
N TRP A 168 -29.23 -17.95 23.02
CA TRP A 168 -28.40 -17.80 21.84
C TRP A 168 -29.22 -18.26 20.63
N ASP A 169 -29.58 -17.33 19.75
CA ASP A 169 -30.06 -17.70 18.43
C ASP A 169 -28.85 -18.18 17.60
N GLU A 170 -28.82 -19.47 17.26
CA GLU A 170 -27.90 -20.03 16.26
C GLU A 170 -28.24 -19.43 14.89
N GLU A 171 -27.61 -18.31 14.53
CA GLU A 171 -27.55 -17.92 13.13
C GLU A 171 -26.63 -18.92 12.40
N SER A 172 -27.24 -19.67 11.48
CA SER A 172 -26.55 -20.61 10.60
C SER A 172 -25.66 -19.84 9.62
N SER A 173 -24.45 -19.53 10.07
CA SER A 173 -23.36 -19.09 9.21
C SER A 173 -23.01 -20.22 8.24
N SER A 174 -23.07 -19.92 6.94
CA SER A 174 -22.68 -20.86 5.88
C SER A 174 -21.16 -20.95 5.66
N ASN A 175 -20.34 -20.48 6.61
CA ASN A 175 -18.89 -20.69 6.55
C ASN A 175 -18.56 -22.12 6.99
N GLU A 176 -17.95 -22.89 6.07
CA GLU A 176 -17.56 -24.29 6.28
C GLU A 176 -16.31 -24.46 7.18
N ASP A 177 -15.71 -23.34 7.62
CA ASP A 177 -14.59 -23.29 8.55
C ASP A 177 -14.99 -22.49 9.80
N PHE A 178 -14.86 -23.10 10.98
CA PHE A 178 -15.09 -22.45 12.27
C PHE A 178 -13.93 -22.71 13.24
N PHE A 179 -13.73 -21.78 14.16
CA PHE A 179 -12.68 -21.88 15.17
C PHE A 179 -13.24 -22.48 16.46
N GLU A 180 -12.72 -23.63 16.86
CA GLU A 180 -13.04 -24.23 18.16
C GLU A 180 -11.93 -23.94 19.16
N LEU A 181 -12.31 -23.58 20.39
CA LEU A 181 -11.37 -23.47 21.49
C LEU A 181 -10.95 -24.87 21.93
N SER A 182 -9.66 -25.05 22.24
CA SER A 182 -9.18 -26.25 22.91
C SER A 182 -9.96 -26.45 24.22
N GLU A 183 -10.07 -27.71 24.67
CA GLU A 183 -10.78 -28.03 25.92
C GLU A 183 -10.24 -27.27 27.15
N ASP A 184 -8.98 -26.87 27.13
CA ASP A 184 -8.34 -26.07 28.18
C ASP A 184 -8.51 -24.55 28.00
N MET A 185 -9.22 -24.11 26.96
CA MET A 185 -9.46 -22.71 26.56
C MET A 185 -8.19 -21.89 26.33
N THR A 186 -7.04 -22.52 26.09
CA THR A 186 -5.78 -21.79 25.86
C THR A 186 -5.41 -21.63 24.39
N GLU A 187 -6.04 -22.37 23.48
CA GLU A 187 -5.75 -22.34 22.05
C GLU A 187 -7.03 -22.27 21.20
N LEU A 188 -6.97 -21.54 20.09
CA LEU A 188 -8.00 -21.56 19.04
C LEU A 188 -7.52 -22.46 17.90
N ARG A 189 -8.35 -23.41 17.48
CA ARG A 189 -8.07 -24.35 16.39
C ARG A 189 -9.05 -24.14 15.25
N LEU A 190 -8.54 -24.15 14.02
CA LEU A 190 -9.32 -24.01 12.80
C LEU A 190 -9.73 -25.42 12.35
N GLU A 191 -11.02 -25.77 12.45
CA GLU A 191 -11.54 -27.02 11.90
C GLU A 191 -12.27 -26.77 10.57
N SER A 192 -11.97 -27.60 9.58
CA SER A 192 -12.61 -27.59 8.26
C SER A 192 -13.46 -28.85 8.10
N THR A 193 -14.75 -28.68 7.83
CA THR A 193 -15.72 -29.79 7.86
C THR A 193 -15.54 -30.71 6.63
N ARG A 194 -15.04 -31.94 6.82
CA ARG A 194 -15.09 -32.96 5.75
C ARG A 194 -16.53 -33.43 5.50
N ARG A 195 -17.11 -33.03 4.37
CA ARG A 195 -18.39 -33.55 3.85
C ARG A 195 -18.36 -35.07 3.72
N VAL A 196 -19.17 -35.78 4.51
CA VAL A 196 -19.51 -37.19 4.26
C VAL A 196 -20.86 -37.22 3.55
N SER A 197 -20.88 -37.58 2.27
CA SER A 197 -22.11 -37.78 1.50
C SER A 197 -22.59 -39.23 1.62
N PHE A 198 -23.82 -39.44 2.08
CA PHE A 198 -24.52 -40.72 1.95
C PHE A 198 -25.52 -40.66 0.78
N SER A 199 -25.38 -41.54 -0.20
CA SER A 199 -26.40 -41.77 -1.23
C SER A 199 -27.33 -42.91 -0.79
N ALA A 200 -28.62 -42.62 -0.61
CA ALA A 200 -29.63 -43.65 -0.44
C ALA A 200 -29.92 -44.31 -1.80
N GLY A 201 -29.61 -45.60 -1.93
CA GLY A 201 -29.95 -46.41 -3.08
C GLY A 201 -31.05 -47.43 -2.74
N GLY A 202 -32.19 -47.29 -3.43
CA GLY A 202 -33.09 -48.36 -3.89
C GLY A 202 -33.82 -49.20 -2.84
#